data_AF-A0A1W0XDP8-F1
#
_entry.id   AF-A0A1W0XDP8-F1
#
_cell.length_a   1.000
_cell.length_b   1.000
_cell.length_c   1.000
_cell.angle_alpha   90.00
_cell.angle_beta   90.00
_cell.angle_gamma   90.00
#
_symmetry.space_group_name_H-M   'P 1'
#
loop_
_entity.id
_entity.type
_entity.pdbx_description
1 polymer ?
#
loop_
_entity_poly.entity_id
_entity_poly.type
_entity_poly.pdbx_seq_one_letter_code
_entity_poly.pdbx_strand_id
1 'polypeptide(L)'
;MDLNLTAIRNSSWPVSFSPGNISKSFTNALNSPYLLTVLSPAYRQSWLIWLIFTLLTCLFGAIANVILLVVTIFYKKIRNSASSALIVHCTALDLYMSTVVAPVNSILAYLGPKQYLPYMFCRFFALGFYSFYYLHVWAGCCLAFQRFMATWFPIEFHRFTTRRSLAVMIALPWVLTMMMVLFPSLEIGTKTAASNYSGGCTLVDAGHGTSVFYTFTLYLPSAMIGVFYIMILGRTLMVLRGKVLLPANSKIAFALKRRLEISKTLFVSFLWFCVSMYPLTLAVTYFPRLFGTDLALHLITRYLVVSYSCLNPLFYFASSKLYMEGVRAMFGCGRNRVDLSRGRPRGNVSDVNSFTGTGAGNVVRFRLDPFTEQKTNNDV
;
A
#
# COMPACT_ATOMS: atom_id res chain seq x y z
N MET A 1 10.91 47.10 -21.94
CA MET A 1 10.91 45.78 -21.28
C MET A 1 9.43 45.48 -21.13
N ASP A 2 8.81 45.02 -22.21
CA ASP A 2 7.36 45.01 -22.37
C ASP A 2 6.92 43.60 -22.76
N LEU A 3 6.26 42.94 -21.81
CA LEU A 3 5.67 41.62 -21.97
C LEU A 3 4.36 41.75 -22.74
N ASN A 4 4.36 41.25 -23.97
CA ASN A 4 3.21 41.26 -24.87
C ASN A 4 2.15 40.23 -24.40
N LEU A 5 1.10 40.72 -23.72
CA LEU A 5 0.01 39.96 -23.09
C LEU A 5 -1.05 39.41 -24.07
N THR A 6 -0.80 39.42 -25.37
CA THR A 6 -1.79 39.06 -26.40
C THR A 6 -1.78 37.59 -26.81
N ALA A 7 -0.83 36.77 -26.34
CA ALA A 7 -0.71 35.36 -26.74
C ALA A 7 -1.63 34.37 -26.00
N ILE A 8 -2.37 34.81 -24.96
CA ILE A 8 -3.16 33.90 -24.09
C ILE A 8 -4.62 33.75 -24.57
N ARG A 9 -5.09 34.55 -25.55
CA ARG A 9 -6.52 34.59 -25.89
C ARG A 9 -7.04 33.53 -26.88
N ASN A 10 -6.16 32.76 -27.54
CA ASN A 10 -6.57 31.89 -28.65
C ASN A 10 -6.38 30.37 -28.44
N SER A 11 -6.26 29.87 -27.20
CA SER A 11 -6.38 28.43 -26.94
C SER A 11 -7.85 28.04 -26.72
N SER A 12 -8.58 27.86 -27.81
CA SER A 12 -9.82 27.09 -27.79
C SER A 12 -9.53 25.67 -27.28
N TRP A 13 -9.90 25.38 -26.04
CA TRP A 13 -9.79 24.06 -25.44
C TRP A 13 -10.87 23.12 -26.03
N PRO A 14 -10.52 22.04 -26.76
CA PRO A 14 -11.50 21.02 -27.09
C PRO A 14 -11.53 20.00 -25.94
N VAL A 15 -12.29 20.27 -24.88
CA VAL A 15 -12.48 19.29 -23.79
C VAL A 15 -13.79 18.55 -23.99
N SER A 16 -13.82 17.63 -24.96
CA SER A 16 -14.74 16.49 -24.90
C SER A 16 -14.08 15.40 -24.06
N PHE A 17 -14.52 15.27 -22.80
CA PHE A 17 -14.00 14.32 -21.82
C PHE A 17 -14.47 12.91 -22.18
N SER A 18 -13.70 12.22 -23.03
CA SER A 18 -13.92 10.80 -23.35
C SER A 18 -12.70 10.00 -22.92
N PRO A 19 -12.85 8.89 -22.16
CA PRO A 19 -11.75 8.02 -21.74
C PRO A 19 -10.85 7.57 -22.92
N GLY A 20 -11.43 7.46 -24.11
CA GLY A 20 -10.73 7.14 -25.36
C GLY A 20 -9.70 8.18 -25.82
N ASN A 21 -9.82 9.44 -25.41
CA ASN A 21 -8.85 10.49 -25.75
C ASN A 21 -7.62 10.46 -24.83
N ILE A 22 -7.77 9.93 -23.61
CA ILE A 22 -6.68 9.87 -22.61
C ILE A 22 -5.68 8.76 -22.96
N SER A 23 -6.16 7.56 -23.33
CA SER A 23 -5.25 6.46 -23.74
C SER A 23 -4.53 6.78 -25.05
N LYS A 24 -5.25 7.37 -26.02
CA LYS A 24 -4.68 7.88 -27.28
C LYS A 24 -3.53 8.84 -27.04
N SER A 25 -3.73 9.82 -26.17
CA SER A 25 -2.67 10.79 -25.88
C SER A 25 -1.52 10.18 -25.09
N PHE A 26 -1.78 9.28 -24.14
CA PHE A 26 -0.72 8.63 -23.36
C PHE A 26 0.26 7.84 -24.26
N THR A 27 -0.26 7.03 -25.18
CA THR A 27 0.62 6.25 -26.05
C THR A 27 1.21 7.05 -27.21
N ASN A 28 0.47 7.99 -27.80
CA ASN A 28 1.00 8.82 -28.88
C ASN A 28 2.16 9.73 -28.40
N ALA A 29 2.15 10.12 -27.13
CA ALA A 29 3.22 10.88 -26.50
C ALA A 29 4.50 10.07 -26.28
N LEU A 30 4.37 8.84 -25.78
CA LEU A 30 5.50 7.90 -25.67
C LEU A 30 6.02 7.46 -27.04
N ASN A 31 5.24 7.69 -28.10
CA ASN A 31 5.57 7.39 -29.49
C ASN A 31 5.86 8.62 -30.37
N SER A 32 6.24 9.76 -29.77
CA SER A 32 6.41 11.01 -30.51
C SER A 32 7.88 11.26 -30.92
N PRO A 33 8.14 11.78 -32.14
CA PRO A 33 9.50 12.13 -32.58
C PRO A 33 10.19 13.17 -31.69
N TYR A 34 9.44 13.92 -30.88
CA TYR A 34 10.01 14.84 -29.89
C TYR A 34 10.88 14.13 -28.85
N LEU A 35 10.61 12.88 -28.47
CA LEU A 35 11.45 12.19 -27.48
C LEU A 35 12.90 11.97 -27.96
N LEU A 36 13.15 11.94 -29.28
CA LEU A 36 14.49 11.78 -29.85
C LEU A 36 15.47 12.87 -29.39
N THR A 37 14.98 14.06 -29.01
CA THR A 37 15.84 15.13 -28.48
C THR A 37 16.39 14.77 -27.11
N VAL A 38 15.55 14.23 -26.21
CA VAL A 38 15.91 13.85 -24.84
C VAL A 38 16.79 12.59 -24.78
N LEU A 39 16.80 11.79 -25.85
CA LEU A 39 17.65 10.60 -26.00
C LEU A 39 18.94 10.87 -26.77
N SER A 40 19.22 12.14 -27.11
CA SER A 40 20.43 12.49 -27.82
C SER A 40 21.68 12.07 -27.02
N PRO A 41 22.78 11.67 -27.69
CA PRO A 41 24.02 11.33 -27.00
C PRO A 41 24.55 12.43 -26.08
N ALA A 42 24.17 13.69 -26.34
CA ALA A 42 24.49 14.84 -25.51
C ALA A 42 23.97 14.72 -24.07
N TYR A 43 22.86 14.00 -23.84
CA TYR A 43 22.25 13.83 -22.51
C TYR A 43 22.64 12.52 -21.81
N ARG A 44 23.60 11.77 -22.36
CA ARG A 44 24.04 10.48 -21.79
C ARG A 44 24.46 10.57 -20.33
N GLN A 45 25.14 11.66 -19.95
CA GLN A 45 25.56 11.88 -18.56
C GLN A 45 24.37 12.08 -17.62
N SER A 46 23.35 12.85 -18.02
CA SER A 46 22.14 13.06 -17.23
C SER A 46 21.36 11.76 -17.01
N TRP A 47 21.25 10.93 -18.05
CA TRP A 47 20.66 9.60 -17.97
C TRP A 47 21.44 8.66 -17.06
N LEU A 48 22.78 8.72 -17.08
CA LEU A 48 23.63 7.93 -16.19
C LEU A 48 23.47 8.36 -14.72
N ILE A 49 23.46 9.68 -14.45
CA ILE A 49 23.22 10.22 -13.10
C ILE A 49 21.84 9.77 -12.59
N TRP A 50 20.81 9.89 -13.44
CA TRP A 50 19.47 9.43 -13.13
C TRP A 50 19.43 7.92 -12.82
N LEU A 51 20.11 7.10 -13.61
CA LEU A 51 20.19 5.65 -13.38
C LEU A 51 20.86 5.34 -12.04
N ILE A 52 22.03 5.91 -11.78
CA ILE A 52 22.77 5.68 -10.52
C ILE A 52 21.90 6.08 -9.32
N PHE A 53 21.31 7.26 -9.35
CA PHE A 53 20.44 7.74 -8.28
C PHE A 53 19.23 6.81 -8.07
N THR A 54 18.59 6.38 -9.17
CA THR A 54 17.45 5.46 -9.13
C THR A 54 17.84 4.10 -8.55
N LEU A 55 18.98 3.53 -8.94
CA LEU A 55 19.47 2.25 -8.41
C LEU A 55 19.85 2.34 -6.93
N LEU A 56 20.42 3.46 -6.48
CA LEU A 56 20.65 3.71 -5.06
C LEU A 56 19.34 3.77 -4.27
N THR A 57 18.32 4.46 -4.81
CA THR A 57 16.97 4.48 -4.21
C THR A 57 16.36 3.07 -4.16
N CYS A 58 16.56 2.25 -5.20
CA CYS A 58 16.12 0.85 -5.22
C CYS A 58 16.83 0.02 -4.15
N LEU A 59 18.15 0.15 -4.02
CA LEU A 59 18.93 -0.55 -3.00
C LEU A 59 18.49 -0.17 -1.58
N PHE A 60 18.36 1.13 -1.30
CA PHE A 60 17.87 1.60 0.00
C PHE A 60 16.44 1.12 0.26
N GLY A 61 15.57 1.21 -0.75
CA GLY A 61 14.20 0.73 -0.68
C GLY A 61 14.11 -0.77 -0.41
N ALA A 62 14.96 -1.58 -1.03
CA ALA A 62 15.02 -3.02 -0.79
C ALA A 62 15.40 -3.33 0.66
N ILE A 63 16.46 -2.68 1.18
CA ILE A 63 16.88 -2.83 2.58
C ILE A 63 15.75 -2.43 3.54
N ALA A 64 15.11 -1.27 3.28
CA ALA A 64 14.03 -0.77 4.11
C ALA A 64 12.79 -1.69 4.08
N ASN A 65 12.45 -2.26 2.92
CA ASN A 65 11.38 -3.24 2.76
C ASN A 65 11.69 -4.56 3.46
N VAL A 66 12.94 -5.04 3.44
CA VAL A 66 13.37 -6.21 4.22
C VAL A 66 13.18 -5.95 5.71
N ILE A 67 13.65 -4.81 6.22
CA ILE A 67 13.47 -4.45 7.64
C ILE A 67 11.97 -4.40 7.99
N LEU A 68 11.16 -3.74 7.14
CA LEU A 68 9.71 -3.63 7.35
C LEU A 68 9.03 -5.01 7.38
N LEU A 69 9.42 -5.90 6.47
CA LEU A 69 8.92 -7.27 6.38
C LEU A 69 9.28 -8.07 7.64
N VAL A 70 10.55 -8.05 8.04
CA VAL A 70 11.05 -8.72 9.25
C VAL A 70 10.31 -8.21 10.48
N VAL A 71 10.21 -6.89 10.66
CA VAL A 71 9.48 -6.31 11.80
C VAL A 71 8.01 -6.75 11.80
N THR A 72 7.36 -6.76 10.63
CA THR A 72 5.95 -7.17 10.53
C THR A 72 5.74 -8.65 10.89
N ILE A 73 6.66 -9.53 10.48
CA ILE A 73 6.57 -10.98 10.73
C ILE A 73 6.96 -11.35 12.16
N PHE A 74 7.99 -10.74 12.73
CA PHE A 74 8.53 -11.18 14.01
C PHE A 74 8.01 -10.36 15.21
N TYR A 75 7.59 -9.10 15.02
CA TYR A 75 7.20 -8.26 16.13
C TYR A 75 5.78 -8.59 16.57
N LYS A 76 5.63 -9.27 17.70
CA LYS A 76 4.35 -9.81 18.20
C LYS A 76 3.20 -8.79 18.21
N LYS A 77 3.47 -7.50 18.53
CA LYS A 77 2.41 -6.47 18.54
C LYS A 77 1.87 -6.15 17.15
N ILE A 78 2.73 -6.18 16.12
CA ILE A 78 2.33 -5.93 14.72
C ILE A 78 1.79 -7.21 14.10
N ARG A 79 2.48 -8.35 14.27
CA ARG A 79 2.06 -9.65 13.73
C ARG A 79 0.64 -10.03 14.15
N ASN A 80 0.28 -9.78 15.40
CA ASN A 80 -1.04 -10.14 15.92
C ASN A 80 -2.15 -9.17 15.47
N SER A 81 -1.82 -8.15 14.67
CA SER A 81 -2.81 -7.29 14.04
C SER A 81 -3.55 -8.05 12.95
N ALA A 82 -4.87 -7.86 12.87
CA ALA A 82 -5.72 -8.46 11.82
C ALA A 82 -5.26 -8.13 10.39
N SER A 83 -4.52 -7.05 10.22
CA SER A 83 -4.03 -6.59 8.92
C SER A 83 -2.60 -7.03 8.61
N SER A 84 -1.95 -7.76 9.53
CA SER A 84 -0.54 -8.14 9.36
C SER A 84 -0.33 -8.93 8.08
N ALA A 85 -1.22 -9.86 7.73
CA ALA A 85 -1.09 -10.67 6.53
C ALA A 85 -1.14 -9.82 5.24
N LEU A 86 -2.04 -8.84 5.17
CA LEU A 86 -2.14 -7.94 4.01
C LEU A 86 -0.96 -6.97 3.93
N ILE A 87 -0.44 -6.50 5.07
CA ILE A 87 0.76 -5.68 5.09
C ILE A 87 1.97 -6.49 4.62
N VAL A 88 2.14 -7.73 5.12
CA VAL A 88 3.20 -8.64 4.64
C VAL A 88 3.10 -8.86 3.13
N HIS A 89 1.89 -9.08 2.60
CA HIS A 89 1.67 -9.22 1.16
C HIS A 89 2.11 -7.96 0.40
N CYS A 90 1.66 -6.76 0.82
CA CYS A 90 2.07 -5.51 0.17
C CYS A 90 3.58 -5.27 0.27
N THR A 91 4.20 -5.49 1.44
CA THR A 91 5.64 -5.31 1.62
C THR A 91 6.46 -6.32 0.82
N ALA A 92 5.98 -7.55 0.64
CA ALA A 92 6.63 -8.52 -0.24
C ALA A 92 6.58 -8.08 -1.71
N LEU A 93 5.46 -7.49 -2.15
CA LEU A 93 5.35 -6.88 -3.47
C LEU A 93 6.30 -5.68 -3.60
N ASP A 94 6.35 -4.77 -2.62
CA ASP A 94 7.29 -3.64 -2.61
C ASP A 94 8.76 -4.11 -2.68
N LEU A 95 9.09 -5.22 -2.01
CA LEU A 95 10.43 -5.81 -2.07
C LEU A 95 10.76 -6.34 -3.47
N TYR A 96 9.84 -7.09 -4.10
CA TYR A 96 10.04 -7.56 -5.48
C TYR A 96 10.18 -6.37 -6.46
N MET A 97 9.35 -5.34 -6.26
CA MET A 97 9.37 -4.15 -7.08
C MET A 97 10.70 -3.39 -6.95
N SER A 98 11.18 -3.17 -5.74
CA SER A 98 12.44 -2.46 -5.47
C SER A 98 13.69 -3.25 -5.86
N THR A 99 13.65 -4.58 -5.83
CA THR A 99 14.82 -5.44 -6.16
C THR A 99 14.90 -5.85 -7.63
N VAL A 100 13.75 -6.02 -8.30
CA VAL A 100 13.69 -6.57 -9.66
C VAL A 100 13.05 -5.58 -10.62
N VAL A 101 11.80 -5.17 -10.39
CA VAL A 101 11.02 -4.44 -11.40
C VAL A 101 11.57 -3.06 -11.67
N ALA A 102 11.82 -2.28 -10.62
CA ALA A 102 12.34 -0.93 -10.70
C ALA A 102 13.75 -0.88 -11.34
N PRO A 103 14.74 -1.69 -10.90
CA PRO A 103 16.04 -1.76 -11.55
C PRO A 103 15.98 -2.15 -13.03
N VAL A 104 15.23 -3.20 -13.38
CA VAL A 104 15.15 -3.67 -14.78
C VAL A 104 14.53 -2.60 -15.68
N ASN A 105 13.44 -1.96 -15.26
CA ASN A 105 12.84 -0.87 -16.03
C ASN A 105 13.78 0.33 -16.17
N SER A 106 14.55 0.66 -15.14
CA SER A 106 15.49 1.78 -15.17
C SER A 106 16.68 1.50 -16.09
N ILE A 107 17.20 0.27 -16.08
CA ILE A 107 18.28 -0.16 -16.98
C ILE A 107 17.80 -0.13 -18.43
N LEU A 108 16.61 -0.69 -18.72
CA LEU A 108 16.02 -0.66 -20.07
C LEU A 108 15.76 0.76 -20.57
N ALA A 109 15.34 1.67 -19.67
CA ALA A 109 15.18 3.09 -19.99
C ALA A 109 16.53 3.75 -20.36
N TYR A 110 17.59 3.48 -19.59
CA TYR A 110 18.93 4.00 -19.85
C TYR A 110 19.56 3.47 -21.15
N LEU A 111 19.37 2.17 -21.45
CA LEU A 111 19.85 1.57 -22.70
C LEU A 111 19.14 2.16 -23.93
N GLY A 112 17.95 2.73 -23.74
CA GLY A 112 17.22 3.43 -24.78
C GLY A 112 16.58 2.52 -25.83
N PRO A 113 15.98 3.10 -26.88
CA PRO A 113 15.17 2.38 -27.87
C PRO A 113 15.98 1.53 -28.84
N LYS A 114 17.30 1.76 -28.98
CA LYS A 114 18.18 1.03 -29.91
C LYS A 114 18.68 -0.30 -29.35
N GLN A 115 18.36 -0.61 -28.10
CA GLN A 115 18.73 -1.87 -27.48
C GLN A 115 18.07 -3.05 -28.21
N TYR A 116 18.85 -4.11 -28.45
CA TYR A 116 18.29 -5.36 -28.96
C TYR A 116 17.40 -6.00 -27.89
N LEU A 117 16.12 -6.18 -28.21
CA LEU A 117 15.16 -6.94 -27.41
C LEU A 117 14.69 -8.13 -28.25
N PRO A 118 14.67 -9.35 -27.70
CA PRO A 118 14.09 -10.51 -28.38
C PRO A 118 12.65 -10.22 -28.82
N TYR A 119 12.23 -10.79 -29.96
CA TYR A 119 10.90 -10.54 -30.54
C TYR A 119 9.73 -10.73 -29.56
N MET A 120 9.78 -11.76 -28.71
CA MET A 120 8.74 -12.05 -27.71
C MET A 120 8.93 -11.31 -26.38
N PHE A 121 10.02 -10.55 -26.21
CA PHE A 121 10.38 -9.92 -24.94
C PHE A 121 9.26 -8.99 -24.47
N CYS A 122 8.88 -7.99 -25.27
CA CYS A 122 7.87 -7.02 -24.85
C CYS A 122 6.45 -7.59 -24.73
N ARG A 123 6.14 -8.67 -25.45
CA ARG A 123 4.85 -9.35 -25.36
C ARG A 123 4.60 -9.97 -23.97
N PHE A 124 5.65 -10.55 -23.38
CA PHE A 124 5.56 -11.18 -22.05
C PHE A 124 6.18 -10.34 -20.93
N PHE A 125 6.88 -9.25 -21.25
CA PHE A 125 7.45 -8.34 -20.26
C PHE A 125 6.40 -7.85 -19.25
N ALA A 126 5.19 -7.56 -19.72
CA ALA A 126 4.11 -7.11 -18.84
C ALA A 126 3.73 -8.14 -17.76
N LEU A 127 3.86 -9.46 -18.02
CA LEU A 127 3.52 -10.51 -17.05
C LEU A 127 4.47 -10.54 -15.85
N GLY A 128 5.77 -10.29 -16.07
CA GLY A 128 6.78 -10.33 -15.03
C GLY A 128 7.07 -8.97 -14.36
N PHE A 129 6.76 -7.86 -15.03
CA PHE A 129 7.20 -6.53 -14.61
C PHE A 129 6.04 -5.55 -14.39
N TYR A 130 5.21 -5.29 -15.41
CA TYR A 130 4.12 -4.31 -15.27
C TYR A 130 2.95 -4.82 -14.43
N SER A 131 2.66 -6.11 -14.49
CA SER A 131 1.64 -6.78 -13.68
C SER A 131 1.79 -6.47 -12.19
N PHE A 132 3.03 -6.36 -11.69
CA PHE A 132 3.29 -6.11 -10.28
C PHE A 132 2.95 -4.68 -9.85
N TYR A 133 3.05 -3.67 -10.73
CA TYR A 133 2.51 -2.33 -10.43
C TYR A 133 0.99 -2.41 -10.20
N TYR A 134 0.27 -3.06 -11.12
CA TYR A 134 -1.19 -3.20 -11.01
C TYR A 134 -1.59 -4.05 -9.81
N LEU A 135 -0.82 -5.10 -9.52
CA LEU A 135 -1.06 -6.03 -8.43
C LEU A 135 -0.91 -5.32 -7.10
N HIS A 136 0.11 -4.47 -6.99
CA HIS A 136 0.35 -3.65 -5.83
C HIS A 136 -0.80 -2.67 -5.58
N VAL A 137 -1.34 -2.02 -6.61
CA VAL A 137 -2.49 -1.10 -6.46
C VAL A 137 -3.74 -1.85 -6.00
N TRP A 138 -4.05 -3.01 -6.57
CA TRP A 138 -5.18 -3.84 -6.12
C TRP A 138 -4.99 -4.41 -4.70
N ALA A 139 -3.76 -4.81 -4.33
CA ALA A 139 -3.43 -5.22 -2.97
C ALA A 139 -3.61 -4.05 -1.98
N GLY A 140 -3.18 -2.85 -2.36
CA GLY A 140 -3.43 -1.62 -1.61
C GLY A 140 -4.92 -1.31 -1.45
N CYS A 141 -5.75 -1.58 -2.48
CA CYS A 141 -7.20 -1.45 -2.41
C CYS A 141 -7.81 -2.43 -1.40
N CYS A 142 -7.38 -3.69 -1.40
CA CYS A 142 -7.82 -4.67 -0.42
C CYS A 142 -7.41 -4.27 1.01
N LEU A 143 -6.18 -3.78 1.19
CA LEU A 143 -5.72 -3.27 2.49
C LEU A 143 -6.55 -2.07 2.95
N ALA A 144 -6.82 -1.10 2.06
CA ALA A 144 -7.66 0.07 2.37
C ALA A 144 -9.10 -0.34 2.73
N PHE A 145 -9.70 -1.28 1.99
CA PHE A 145 -11.01 -1.84 2.30
C PHE A 145 -11.03 -2.52 3.68
N GLN A 146 -10.00 -3.30 4.02
CA GLN A 146 -9.90 -3.92 5.34
C GLN A 146 -9.90 -2.87 6.47
N ARG A 147 -9.15 -1.77 6.27
CA ARG A 147 -9.09 -0.66 7.23
C ARG A 147 -10.40 0.10 7.32
N PHE A 148 -11.07 0.26 6.20
CA PHE A 148 -12.40 0.85 6.13
C PHE A 148 -13.38 0.04 6.97
N MET A 149 -13.47 -1.29 6.77
CA MET A 149 -14.33 -2.16 7.57
C MET A 149 -13.99 -2.12 9.06
N ALA A 150 -12.69 -2.11 9.41
CA ALA A 150 -12.23 -2.01 10.80
C ALA A 150 -12.64 -0.71 11.50
N THR A 151 -12.84 0.36 10.73
CA THR A 151 -13.17 1.70 11.22
C THR A 151 -14.67 1.91 11.25
N TRP A 152 -15.38 1.51 10.19
CA TRP A 152 -16.80 1.78 10.01
C TRP A 152 -17.71 0.72 10.65
N PHE A 153 -17.31 -0.55 10.60
CA PHE A 153 -18.11 -1.69 11.05
C PHE A 153 -17.32 -2.55 12.06
N PRO A 154 -16.97 -2.01 13.24
CA PRO A 154 -16.07 -2.69 14.18
C PRO A 154 -16.63 -4.01 14.71
N ILE A 155 -17.96 -4.16 14.77
CA ILE A 155 -18.63 -5.39 15.19
C ILE A 155 -18.49 -6.45 14.11
N GLU A 156 -18.81 -6.13 12.86
CA GLU A 156 -18.77 -7.10 11.74
C GLU A 156 -17.36 -7.35 11.23
N PHE A 157 -16.40 -6.50 11.57
CA PHE A 157 -15.00 -6.60 11.14
C PHE A 157 -14.41 -7.99 11.37
N HIS A 158 -14.81 -8.70 12.42
CA HIS A 158 -14.33 -10.06 12.70
C HIS A 158 -14.49 -11.02 11.50
N ARG A 159 -15.57 -10.88 10.70
CA ARG A 159 -15.80 -11.68 9.48
C ARG A 159 -14.69 -11.49 8.44
N PHE A 160 -14.19 -10.25 8.33
CA PHE A 160 -13.12 -9.84 7.40
C PHE A 160 -11.69 -10.09 7.92
N THR A 161 -11.58 -10.72 9.09
CA THR A 161 -10.28 -11.10 9.69
C THR A 161 -10.05 -12.61 9.74
N THR A 162 -11.02 -13.39 9.25
CA THR A 162 -10.89 -14.84 9.15
C THR A 162 -9.80 -15.21 8.14
N ARG A 163 -9.17 -16.38 8.33
CA ARG A 163 -8.13 -16.87 7.41
C ARG A 163 -8.63 -16.97 5.96
N ARG A 164 -9.88 -17.39 5.78
CA ARG A 164 -10.53 -17.47 4.46
C ARG A 164 -10.68 -16.08 3.84
N SER A 165 -11.19 -15.11 4.58
CA SER A 165 -11.33 -13.74 4.08
C SER A 165 -9.97 -13.13 3.71
N LEU A 166 -8.94 -13.33 4.55
CA LEU A 166 -7.59 -12.84 4.25
C LEU A 166 -7.00 -13.50 3.01
N ALA A 167 -7.19 -14.82 2.86
CA ALA A 167 -6.74 -15.54 1.66
C ALA A 167 -7.42 -15.01 0.39
N VAL A 168 -8.73 -14.75 0.43
CA VAL A 168 -9.46 -14.13 -0.69
C VAL A 168 -8.92 -12.73 -0.99
N MET A 169 -8.68 -11.91 0.04
CA MET A 169 -8.14 -10.55 -0.15
C MET A 169 -6.70 -10.53 -0.69
N ILE A 170 -5.92 -11.59 -0.46
CA ILE A 170 -4.58 -11.76 -1.06
C ILE A 170 -4.70 -12.27 -2.49
N ALA A 171 -5.58 -13.25 -2.75
CA ALA A 171 -5.73 -13.89 -4.06
C ALA A 171 -6.44 -13.00 -5.09
N LEU A 172 -7.41 -12.19 -4.67
CA LEU A 172 -8.21 -11.33 -5.56
C LEU A 172 -7.34 -10.38 -6.40
N PRO A 173 -6.37 -9.63 -5.84
CA PRO A 173 -5.43 -8.83 -6.63
C PRO A 173 -4.70 -9.63 -7.73
N TRP A 174 -4.26 -10.86 -7.44
CA TRP A 174 -3.60 -11.72 -8.43
C TRP A 174 -4.54 -12.09 -9.57
N VAL A 175 -5.75 -12.54 -9.25
CA VAL A 175 -6.74 -12.92 -10.27
C VAL A 175 -7.09 -11.73 -11.17
N LEU A 176 -7.40 -10.57 -10.57
CA LEU A 176 -7.77 -9.37 -11.33
C LEU A 176 -6.64 -8.91 -12.26
N THR A 177 -5.40 -8.94 -11.78
CA THR A 177 -4.26 -8.50 -12.57
C THR A 177 -3.84 -9.48 -13.64
N MET A 178 -3.81 -10.77 -13.35
CA MET A 178 -3.51 -11.78 -14.36
C MET A 178 -4.57 -11.77 -15.46
N MET A 179 -5.84 -11.60 -15.10
CA MET A 179 -6.92 -11.45 -16.08
C MET A 179 -6.69 -10.23 -16.98
N MET A 180 -6.33 -9.07 -16.41
CA MET A 180 -6.11 -7.84 -17.18
C MET A 180 -4.86 -7.91 -18.07
N VAL A 181 -3.77 -8.51 -17.59
CA VAL A 181 -2.50 -8.61 -18.34
C VAL A 181 -2.54 -9.69 -19.42
N LEU A 182 -3.45 -10.66 -19.30
CA LEU A 182 -3.65 -11.67 -20.35
C LEU A 182 -4.07 -11.03 -21.69
N PHE A 183 -4.91 -10.00 -21.66
CA PHE A 183 -5.36 -9.30 -22.87
C PHE A 183 -4.21 -8.74 -23.73
N PRO A 184 -3.31 -7.87 -23.21
CA PRO A 184 -2.16 -7.40 -23.97
C PRO A 184 -1.21 -8.51 -24.40
N SER A 185 -1.03 -9.57 -23.60
CA SER A 185 -0.15 -10.70 -23.96
C SER A 185 -0.73 -11.58 -25.07
N LEU A 186 -2.05 -11.62 -25.22
CA LEU A 186 -2.76 -12.24 -26.34
C LEU A 186 -3.01 -11.26 -27.50
N GLU A 187 -2.55 -10.01 -27.38
CA GLU A 187 -2.76 -8.92 -28.34
C GLU A 187 -4.26 -8.61 -28.60
N ILE A 188 -5.11 -8.87 -27.60
CA ILE A 188 -6.56 -8.63 -27.65
C ILE A 188 -6.85 -7.23 -27.10
N GLY A 189 -7.38 -6.35 -27.95
CA GLY A 189 -7.82 -5.00 -27.58
C GLY A 189 -6.70 -4.00 -27.25
N THR A 190 -5.50 -4.45 -26.93
CA THR A 190 -4.27 -3.65 -26.76
C THR A 190 -3.05 -4.58 -26.89
N LYS A 191 -1.85 -4.04 -27.08
CA LYS A 191 -0.61 -4.85 -27.11
C LYS A 191 0.56 -4.15 -26.45
N THR A 192 1.60 -4.89 -26.08
CA THR A 192 2.86 -4.33 -25.59
C THR A 192 3.96 -4.50 -26.64
N ALA A 193 4.67 -3.41 -26.95
CA ALA A 193 5.72 -3.39 -27.95
C ALA A 193 6.97 -2.67 -27.41
N ALA A 194 8.10 -2.86 -28.08
CA ALA A 194 9.29 -2.07 -27.78
C ALA A 194 8.98 -0.58 -27.99
N SER A 195 9.40 0.24 -27.04
CA SER A 195 9.23 1.69 -27.17
C SER A 195 10.26 2.21 -28.16
N ASN A 196 9.79 2.82 -29.25
CA ASN A 196 10.65 3.42 -30.27
C ASN A 196 11.39 4.68 -29.78
N TYR A 197 11.07 5.14 -28.58
CA TYR A 197 11.52 6.41 -28.06
C TYR A 197 11.97 6.27 -26.60
N SER A 198 11.17 5.70 -25.72
CA SER A 198 11.43 5.77 -24.27
C SER A 198 12.39 4.69 -23.74
N GLY A 199 12.82 3.75 -24.59
CA GLY A 199 13.53 2.53 -24.18
C GLY A 199 12.62 1.52 -23.47
N GLY A 200 12.99 0.24 -23.49
CA GLY A 200 12.17 -0.83 -22.91
C GLY A 200 10.86 -1.10 -23.66
N CYS A 201 9.83 -1.51 -22.93
CA CYS A 201 8.54 -1.89 -23.50
C CYS A 201 7.46 -0.84 -23.14
N THR A 202 6.44 -0.69 -23.97
CA THR A 202 5.31 0.21 -23.69
C THR A 202 4.01 -0.39 -24.19
N LEU A 203 2.89 0.04 -23.60
CA LEU A 203 1.56 -0.31 -24.06
C LEU A 203 1.24 0.52 -25.31
N VAL A 204 0.92 -0.16 -26.41
CA VAL A 204 0.49 0.45 -27.67
C VAL A 204 -1.01 0.76 -27.58
N ASP A 205 -1.40 1.99 -27.91
CA ASP A 205 -2.81 2.40 -27.88
C ASP A 205 -3.55 1.77 -29.07
N ALA A 206 -4.64 1.12 -28.73
CA ALA A 206 -5.57 0.47 -29.64
C ALA A 206 -6.99 0.99 -29.38
N GLY A 207 -7.10 2.27 -28.96
CA GLY A 207 -8.37 2.93 -28.65
C GLY A 207 -9.01 2.40 -27.37
N HIS A 208 -10.26 1.95 -27.46
CA HIS A 208 -11.07 1.62 -26.29
C HIS A 208 -10.48 0.54 -25.39
N GLY A 209 -9.80 -0.48 -25.96
CA GLY A 209 -9.21 -1.56 -25.17
C GLY A 209 -8.11 -1.05 -24.24
N THR A 210 -7.27 -0.13 -24.72
CA THR A 210 -6.23 0.53 -23.93
C THR A 210 -6.82 1.42 -22.83
N SER A 211 -7.91 2.14 -23.11
CA SER A 211 -8.60 2.93 -22.08
C SER A 211 -9.18 2.05 -20.98
N VAL A 212 -9.88 0.96 -21.35
CA VAL A 212 -10.42 -0.01 -20.39
C VAL A 212 -9.30 -0.60 -19.53
N PHE A 213 -8.18 -0.96 -20.15
CA PHE A 213 -7.01 -1.46 -19.43
C PHE A 213 -6.53 -0.49 -18.35
N TYR A 214 -6.29 0.79 -18.67
CA TYR A 214 -5.87 1.79 -17.68
C TYR A 214 -6.93 2.05 -16.61
N THR A 215 -8.21 2.04 -16.96
CA THR A 215 -9.30 2.19 -16.01
C THR A 215 -9.25 1.10 -14.94
N PHE A 216 -9.13 -0.17 -15.32
CA PHE A 216 -9.13 -1.26 -14.35
C PHE A 216 -7.80 -1.46 -13.62
N THR A 217 -6.68 -1.11 -14.25
CA THR A 217 -5.35 -1.36 -13.68
C THR A 217 -4.83 -0.21 -12.80
N LEU A 218 -5.28 1.03 -13.06
CA LEU A 218 -4.80 2.22 -12.36
C LEU A 218 -5.94 3.05 -11.75
N TYR A 219 -6.88 3.54 -12.55
CA TYR A 219 -7.81 4.57 -12.10
C TYR A 219 -8.89 4.06 -11.13
N LEU A 220 -9.53 2.93 -11.43
CA LEU A 220 -10.56 2.34 -10.58
C LEU A 220 -10.04 1.97 -9.19
N PRO A 221 -8.99 1.14 -9.04
CA PRO A 221 -8.54 0.74 -7.71
C PRO A 221 -7.96 1.93 -6.92
N SER A 222 -7.31 2.90 -7.58
CA SER A 222 -6.85 4.11 -6.89
C SER A 222 -7.98 5.03 -6.42
N ALA A 223 -9.05 5.19 -7.23
CA ALA A 223 -10.24 5.92 -6.81
C ALA A 223 -10.90 5.23 -5.60
N MET A 224 -11.03 3.90 -5.62
CA MET A 224 -11.55 3.13 -4.48
C MET A 224 -10.71 3.34 -3.22
N ILE A 225 -9.38 3.27 -3.31
CA ILE A 225 -8.47 3.57 -2.20
C ILE A 225 -8.72 4.98 -1.65
N GLY A 226 -8.81 5.98 -2.53
CA GLY A 226 -9.08 7.36 -2.17
C GLY A 226 -10.39 7.52 -1.40
N VAL A 227 -11.48 6.93 -1.91
CA VAL A 227 -12.80 6.93 -1.25
C VAL A 227 -12.71 6.30 0.14
N PHE A 228 -12.09 5.12 0.28
CA PHE A 228 -11.95 4.46 1.58
C PHE A 228 -11.17 5.33 2.59
N TYR A 229 -10.08 5.97 2.18
CA TYR A 229 -9.32 6.83 3.08
C TYR A 229 -10.05 8.13 3.43
N ILE A 230 -10.77 8.75 2.50
CA ILE A 230 -11.62 9.92 2.78
C ILE A 230 -12.69 9.54 3.84
N MET A 231 -13.34 8.39 3.68
CA MET A 231 -14.32 7.91 4.66
C MET A 231 -13.69 7.60 6.03
N ILE A 232 -12.48 7.04 6.07
CA ILE A 232 -11.74 6.79 7.32
C ILE A 232 -11.40 8.12 8.00
N LEU A 233 -10.90 9.11 7.25
CA LEU A 233 -10.56 10.43 7.77
C LEU A 233 -11.81 11.16 8.28
N GLY A 234 -12.90 11.14 7.52
CA GLY A 234 -14.18 11.73 7.92
C GLY A 234 -14.67 11.18 9.26
N ARG A 235 -14.70 9.85 9.42
CA ARG A 235 -15.08 9.21 10.69
C ARG A 235 -14.11 9.54 11.83
N THR A 236 -12.82 9.65 11.53
CA THR A 236 -11.81 10.06 12.51
C THR A 236 -12.08 11.45 13.04
N LEU A 237 -12.33 12.40 12.14
CA LEU A 237 -12.65 13.79 12.49
C LEU A 237 -13.96 13.90 13.27
N MET A 238 -15.00 13.13 12.89
CA MET A 238 -16.25 13.07 13.64
C MET A 238 -16.04 12.59 15.07
N VAL A 239 -15.26 11.52 15.29
CA VAL A 239 -14.99 11.02 16.64
C VAL A 239 -14.11 12.00 17.43
N LEU A 240 -13.15 12.67 16.80
CA LEU A 240 -12.32 13.68 17.47
C LEU A 240 -13.14 14.92 17.88
N ARG A 241 -14.09 15.36 17.04
CA ARG A 241 -15.04 16.43 17.39
C ARG A 241 -16.02 15.99 18.47
N GLY A 242 -16.52 14.76 18.38
CA GLY A 242 -17.40 14.16 19.39
C GLY A 242 -16.71 13.83 20.72
N LYS A 243 -15.37 13.79 20.78
CA LYS A 243 -14.60 13.67 22.04
C LYS A 243 -14.67 14.91 22.92
N VAL A 244 -15.21 16.03 22.43
CA VAL A 244 -15.66 17.12 23.31
C VAL A 244 -16.80 16.66 24.25
N LEU A 245 -17.50 15.56 23.90
CA LEU A 245 -18.64 15.00 24.63
C LEU A 245 -18.40 13.62 25.27
N LEU A 246 -17.24 12.96 25.05
CA LEU A 246 -16.95 11.62 25.60
C LEU A 246 -15.80 11.65 26.63
N PRO A 247 -15.91 10.95 27.78
CA PRO A 247 -14.89 10.98 28.83
C PRO A 247 -13.53 10.45 28.35
N ALA A 248 -12.48 11.19 28.71
CA ALA A 248 -11.08 11.01 28.27
C ALA A 248 -10.48 9.61 28.51
N ASN A 249 -11.09 8.80 29.37
CA ASN A 249 -10.59 7.48 29.79
C ASN A 249 -11.31 6.28 29.14
N SER A 250 -12.09 6.46 28.08
CA SER A 250 -12.73 5.30 27.43
C SER A 250 -11.70 4.40 26.71
N LYS A 251 -11.68 3.11 27.06
CA LYS A 251 -10.86 2.07 26.37
C LYS A 251 -11.08 2.06 24.84
N ILE A 252 -12.27 2.49 24.40
CA ILE A 252 -12.68 2.65 23.00
C ILE A 252 -11.88 3.75 22.30
N ALA A 253 -11.71 4.91 22.93
CA ALA A 253 -10.95 6.03 22.36
C ALA A 253 -9.46 5.69 22.15
N PHE A 254 -8.88 4.91 23.06
CA PHE A 254 -7.50 4.42 22.94
C PHE A 254 -7.34 3.37 21.84
N ALA A 255 -8.26 2.39 21.77
CA ALA A 255 -8.26 1.38 20.72
C ALA A 255 -8.44 2.00 19.33
N LEU A 256 -9.29 3.02 19.19
CA LEU A 256 -9.46 3.77 17.94
C LEU A 256 -8.21 4.55 17.57
N LYS A 257 -7.60 5.29 18.51
CA LYS A 257 -6.34 6.04 18.27
C LYS A 257 -5.23 5.14 17.72
N ARG A 258 -5.07 3.93 18.25
CA ARG A 258 -4.09 2.96 17.76
C ARG A 258 -4.39 2.45 16.34
N ARG A 259 -5.66 2.21 16.01
CA ARG A 259 -6.09 1.80 14.65
C ARG A 259 -5.86 2.92 13.63
N LEU A 260 -6.03 4.16 14.06
CA LEU A 260 -5.82 5.35 13.23
C LEU A 260 -4.35 5.62 12.94
N GLU A 261 -3.46 5.36 13.88
CA GLU A 261 -2.02 5.57 13.66
C GLU A 261 -1.51 4.78 12.45
N ILE A 262 -1.94 3.52 12.32
CA ILE A 262 -1.59 2.66 11.17
C ILE A 262 -2.33 3.11 9.90
N SER A 263 -3.59 3.53 10.00
CA SER A 263 -4.35 3.99 8.83
C SER A 263 -3.80 5.31 8.27
N LYS A 264 -3.24 6.17 9.13
CA LYS A 264 -2.53 7.40 8.74
C LYS A 264 -1.29 7.09 7.92
N THR A 265 -0.49 6.09 8.31
CA THR A 265 0.73 5.72 7.57
C THR A 265 0.38 5.24 6.17
N LEU A 266 -0.70 4.45 6.06
CA LEU A 266 -1.23 3.95 4.80
C LEU A 266 -1.79 5.07 3.91
N PHE A 267 -2.47 6.06 4.49
CA PHE A 267 -2.94 7.23 3.75
C PHE A 267 -1.78 8.06 3.19
N VAL A 268 -0.72 8.29 3.98
CA VAL A 268 0.48 9.00 3.49
C VAL A 268 1.15 8.24 2.35
N SER A 269 1.25 6.92 2.44
CA SER A 269 1.75 6.08 1.34
C SER A 269 0.85 6.17 0.09
N PHE A 270 -0.47 6.32 0.25
CA PHE A 270 -1.37 6.56 -0.89
C PHE A 270 -1.21 7.97 -1.50
N LEU A 271 -0.98 9.01 -0.70
CA LEU A 271 -0.66 10.32 -1.25
C LEU A 271 0.65 10.27 -2.05
N TRP A 272 1.64 9.53 -1.55
CA TRP A 272 2.88 9.28 -2.29
C TRP A 272 2.63 8.49 -3.58
N PHE A 273 1.76 7.47 -3.56
CA PHE A 273 1.31 6.79 -4.78
C PHE A 273 0.76 7.79 -5.80
N CYS A 274 -0.09 8.73 -5.38
CA CYS A 274 -0.65 9.72 -6.28
C CYS A 274 0.43 10.63 -6.88
N VAL A 275 1.35 11.12 -6.04
CA VAL A 275 2.48 11.96 -6.47
C VAL A 275 3.47 11.19 -7.36
N SER A 276 3.62 9.89 -7.17
CA SER A 276 4.56 9.08 -7.96
C SER A 276 3.98 8.67 -9.33
N MET A 277 2.69 8.35 -9.39
CA MET A 277 2.08 7.73 -10.59
C MET A 277 1.36 8.72 -11.51
N TYR A 278 0.65 9.71 -10.96
CA TYR A 278 -0.15 10.62 -11.79
C TYR A 278 0.66 11.64 -12.58
N PRO A 279 1.79 12.20 -12.09
CA PRO A 279 2.55 13.18 -12.88
C PRO A 279 3.03 12.64 -14.22
N LEU A 280 3.53 11.39 -14.28
CA LEU A 280 3.88 10.76 -15.55
C LEU A 280 2.65 10.63 -16.44
N THR A 281 1.55 10.10 -15.89
CA THR A 281 0.29 9.91 -16.61
C THR A 281 -0.23 11.21 -17.20
N LEU A 282 -0.22 12.29 -16.42
CA LEU A 282 -0.68 13.61 -16.85
C LEU A 282 0.28 14.26 -17.85
N ALA A 283 1.58 14.20 -17.62
CA ALA A 283 2.59 14.78 -18.51
C ALA A 283 2.53 14.14 -19.90
N VAL A 284 2.45 12.81 -19.94
CA VAL A 284 2.38 12.05 -21.19
C VAL A 284 1.03 12.27 -21.88
N THR A 285 -0.09 12.28 -21.14
CA THR A 285 -1.42 12.46 -21.74
C THR A 285 -1.69 13.88 -22.23
N TYR A 286 -1.39 14.90 -21.43
CA TYR A 286 -1.83 16.27 -21.71
C TYR A 286 -0.72 17.16 -22.25
N PHE A 287 0.55 16.80 -22.02
CA PHE A 287 1.71 17.61 -22.39
C PHE A 287 2.78 16.80 -23.15
N PRO A 288 2.41 16.06 -24.22
CA PRO A 288 3.30 15.15 -24.93
C PRO A 288 4.56 15.84 -25.48
N ARG A 289 4.41 17.06 -25.99
CA ARG A 289 5.52 17.86 -26.52
C ARG A 289 6.52 18.21 -25.42
N LEU A 290 6.02 18.76 -24.30
CA LEU A 290 6.85 19.17 -23.18
C LEU A 290 7.58 17.96 -22.56
N PHE A 291 6.89 16.84 -22.39
CA PHE A 291 7.48 15.59 -21.91
C PHE A 291 8.58 15.04 -22.83
N GLY A 292 8.47 15.29 -24.14
CA GLY A 292 9.45 14.86 -25.13
C GLY A 292 10.66 15.78 -25.29
N THR A 293 10.50 17.08 -25.01
CA THR A 293 11.58 18.07 -25.18
C THR A 293 12.31 18.44 -23.89
N ASP A 294 11.62 18.39 -22.75
CA ASP A 294 12.19 18.74 -21.44
C ASP A 294 12.78 17.50 -20.75
N LEU A 295 14.12 17.44 -20.72
CA LEU A 295 14.87 16.36 -20.07
C LEU A 295 14.55 16.24 -18.57
N ALA A 296 14.42 17.36 -17.85
CA ALA A 296 14.21 17.32 -16.41
C ALA A 296 12.82 16.75 -16.09
N LEU A 297 11.78 17.23 -16.79
CA LEU A 297 10.42 16.68 -16.65
C LEU A 297 10.40 15.18 -16.95
N HIS A 298 11.08 14.75 -18.01
CA HIS A 298 11.16 13.35 -18.42
C HIS A 298 11.80 12.46 -17.35
N LEU A 299 12.97 12.86 -16.83
CA LEU A 299 13.70 12.09 -15.82
C LEU A 299 13.00 12.09 -14.45
N ILE A 300 12.45 13.24 -14.03
CA ILE A 300 11.75 13.37 -12.74
C ILE A 300 10.50 12.49 -12.71
N THR A 301 9.66 12.57 -13.74
CA THR A 301 8.41 11.77 -13.79
C THR A 301 8.69 10.27 -13.84
N ARG A 302 9.76 9.82 -14.51
CA ARG A 302 10.20 8.42 -14.43
C ARG A 302 10.72 8.04 -13.06
N TYR A 303 11.56 8.88 -12.46
CA TYR A 303 12.08 8.64 -11.10
C TYR A 303 10.94 8.51 -10.09
N LEU A 304 9.92 9.37 -10.21
CA LEU A 304 8.72 9.33 -9.38
C LEU A 304 8.03 7.95 -9.45
N VAL A 305 7.77 7.43 -10.65
CA VAL A 305 7.14 6.10 -10.82
C VAL A 305 8.00 4.98 -10.23
N VAL A 306 9.32 5.02 -10.46
CA VAL A 306 10.23 3.97 -9.99
C VAL A 306 10.41 4.00 -8.48
N SER A 307 10.41 5.19 -7.86
CA SER A 307 10.60 5.35 -6.42
C SER A 307 9.35 5.02 -5.57
N TYR A 308 8.20 4.78 -6.20
CA TYR A 308 6.94 4.46 -5.53
C TYR A 308 7.08 3.36 -4.47
N SER A 309 7.55 2.17 -4.85
CA SER A 309 7.69 1.01 -3.95
C SER A 309 8.90 1.09 -3.02
N CYS A 310 9.88 1.93 -3.36
CA CYS A 310 11.12 2.06 -2.61
C CYS A 310 10.96 2.96 -1.38
N LEU A 311 10.08 3.96 -1.45
CA LEU A 311 9.90 4.95 -0.37
C LEU A 311 8.74 4.62 0.57
N ASN A 312 7.91 3.62 0.25
CA ASN A 312 6.81 3.17 1.11
C ASN A 312 7.25 2.90 2.57
N PRO A 313 8.34 2.15 2.84
CA PRO A 313 8.81 1.90 4.21
C PRO A 313 9.16 3.15 5.01
N LEU A 314 9.66 4.21 4.35
CA LEU A 314 10.01 5.46 5.02
C LEU A 314 8.78 6.06 5.70
N PHE A 315 7.60 5.98 5.09
CA PHE A 315 6.38 6.46 5.71
C PHE A 315 6.00 5.62 6.92
N TYR A 316 6.21 4.30 6.91
CA TYR A 316 5.97 3.46 8.09
C TYR A 316 6.90 3.83 9.24
N PHE A 317 8.20 3.99 8.97
CA PHE A 317 9.17 4.34 10.00
C PHE A 317 9.00 5.77 10.52
N ALA A 318 8.72 6.74 9.64
CA ALA A 318 8.54 8.13 10.03
C ALA A 318 7.22 8.38 10.78
N SER A 319 6.15 7.67 10.41
CA SER A 319 4.80 8.03 10.88
C SER A 319 4.16 7.06 11.88
N SER A 320 4.74 5.87 12.09
CA SER A 320 4.29 4.89 13.10
C SER A 320 5.32 4.63 14.21
N LYS A 321 4.95 4.97 15.44
CA LYS A 321 5.76 4.65 16.63
C LYS A 321 5.83 3.15 16.86
N LEU A 322 4.77 2.42 16.52
CA LEU A 322 4.69 0.98 16.67
C LEU A 322 5.76 0.24 15.84
N TYR A 323 5.99 0.69 14.60
CA TYR A 323 7.03 0.12 13.75
C TYR A 323 8.43 0.45 14.28
N MET A 324 8.66 1.69 14.72
CA MET A 324 9.94 2.08 15.33
C MET A 324 10.24 1.33 16.64
N GLU A 325 9.22 1.04 17.45
CA GLU A 325 9.38 0.15 18.62
C GLU A 325 9.80 -1.27 18.20
N GLY A 326 9.21 -1.80 17.12
CA GLY A 326 9.58 -3.10 16.58
C GLY A 326 11.02 -3.15 16.07
N VAL A 327 11.44 -2.12 15.30
CA VAL A 327 12.81 -1.96 14.84
C VAL A 327 13.78 -1.92 16.03
N ARG A 328 13.50 -1.08 17.04
CA ARG A 328 14.35 -0.97 18.23
C ARG A 328 14.40 -2.27 19.04
N ALA A 329 13.29 -3.00 19.11
CA ALA A 329 13.23 -4.27 19.84
C ALA A 329 14.05 -5.38 19.16
N MET A 330 14.19 -5.35 17.83
CA MET A 330 14.92 -6.36 17.06
C MET A 330 16.36 -6.00 16.78
N PHE A 331 16.62 -4.74 16.45
CA PHE A 331 17.92 -4.25 15.97
C PHE A 331 18.57 -3.24 16.92
N GLY A 332 17.89 -2.86 18.01
CA GLY A 332 18.50 -1.99 19.02
C GLY A 332 19.49 -2.77 19.87
N CYS A 333 20.75 -2.35 19.88
CA CYS A 333 21.74 -2.86 20.82
C CYS A 333 21.26 -2.59 22.26
N GLY A 334 21.24 -3.66 23.06
CA GLY A 334 20.81 -3.79 24.46
C GLY A 334 20.57 -2.50 25.24
N ARG A 335 19.29 -2.17 25.47
CA ARG A 335 18.88 -1.59 26.74
C ARG A 335 17.99 -2.61 27.42
N ASN A 336 18.61 -3.44 28.27
CA ASN A 336 17.93 -4.35 29.19
C ASN A 336 16.70 -3.63 29.76
N ARG A 337 15.49 -4.08 29.38
CA ARG A 337 14.30 -3.79 30.16
C ARG A 337 14.07 -4.97 31.08
N VAL A 338 14.61 -4.77 32.28
CA VAL A 338 14.17 -5.37 33.53
C VAL A 338 12.64 -5.38 33.62
N ASP A 339 12.14 -6.54 34.06
CA ASP A 339 10.84 -6.91 34.63
C ASP A 339 9.51 -6.56 33.99
N LEU A 340 8.76 -7.65 33.68
CA LEU A 340 7.32 -7.76 33.93
C LEU A 340 6.88 -9.23 33.83
N SER A 341 7.51 -10.14 34.58
CA SER A 341 7.02 -11.53 34.77
C SER A 341 7.74 -12.26 35.91
N ARG A 342 7.52 -11.84 37.17
CA ARG A 342 7.68 -12.65 38.40
C ARG A 342 6.99 -11.83 39.50
N GLY A 343 5.80 -12.19 39.97
CA GLY A 343 5.59 -13.28 40.91
C GLY A 343 5.05 -12.63 42.18
N ARG A 344 3.87 -13.03 42.62
CA ARG A 344 3.17 -12.53 43.82
C ARG A 344 4.12 -12.35 45.03
N PRO A 345 3.89 -11.38 45.92
CA PRO A 345 4.54 -11.39 47.22
C PRO A 345 4.08 -12.62 48.01
N ARG A 346 5.01 -13.53 48.30
CA ARG A 346 4.90 -14.45 49.44
C ARG A 346 5.19 -13.62 50.68
N GLY A 347 4.15 -13.24 51.42
CA GLY A 347 4.31 -12.80 52.80
C GLY A 347 4.65 -14.02 53.65
N ASN A 348 5.93 -14.20 53.98
CA ASN A 348 6.34 -14.97 55.14
C ASN A 348 6.44 -13.98 56.30
N VAL A 349 5.53 -14.09 57.25
CA VAL A 349 5.74 -13.60 58.62
C VAL A 349 5.67 -14.85 59.49
N SER A 350 6.84 -15.22 60.01
CA SER A 350 6.98 -16.20 61.08
C SER A 350 7.20 -15.43 62.39
N ASP A 351 6.40 -15.80 63.37
CA ASP A 351 6.67 -15.84 64.82
C ASP A 351 6.90 -14.54 65.60
N VAL A 352 5.85 -14.13 66.34
CA VAL A 352 5.97 -13.66 67.74
C VAL A 352 4.78 -14.18 68.57
N ASN A 353 5.08 -15.13 69.46
CA ASN A 353 4.56 -15.40 70.81
C ASN A 353 3.04 -15.38 71.15
N SER A 354 2.54 -16.58 71.46
CA SER A 354 1.84 -16.99 72.71
C SER A 354 1.04 -15.95 73.52
N PHE A 355 -0.29 -16.16 73.66
CA PHE A 355 -0.95 -16.56 74.92
C PHE A 355 -2.49 -16.68 74.76
N THR A 356 -3.05 -17.77 75.32
CA THR A 356 -4.41 -17.99 75.88
C THR A 356 -5.69 -17.76 75.06
N GLY A 357 -6.58 -18.76 75.07
CA GLY A 357 -8.02 -18.54 74.87
C GLY A 357 -8.80 -19.74 74.36
N THR A 358 -9.31 -20.55 75.29
CA THR A 358 -10.34 -21.58 75.15
C THR A 358 -11.57 -21.18 74.31
N GLY A 359 -12.16 -22.11 73.55
CA GLY A 359 -13.53 -21.93 73.05
C GLY A 359 -13.96 -22.91 71.96
N ALA A 360 -14.84 -23.83 72.31
CA ALA A 360 -15.48 -24.83 71.45
C ALA A 360 -16.39 -24.23 70.36
N GLY A 361 -16.62 -24.97 69.27
CA GLY A 361 -17.65 -24.60 68.29
C GLY A 361 -17.75 -25.57 67.11
N ASN A 362 -18.80 -26.40 67.12
CA ASN A 362 -19.07 -27.49 66.19
C ASN A 362 -19.27 -27.08 64.73
N VAL A 363 -18.83 -28.00 63.85
CA VAL A 363 -19.02 -28.02 62.40
C VAL A 363 -20.45 -28.44 62.08
N VAL A 364 -21.19 -27.63 61.30
CA VAL A 364 -22.44 -28.03 60.64
C VAL A 364 -22.22 -27.99 59.12
N ARG A 365 -22.22 -29.16 58.49
CA ARG A 365 -22.32 -29.36 57.04
C ARG A 365 -23.79 -29.34 56.64
N PHE A 366 -24.20 -28.44 55.76
CA PHE A 366 -25.45 -28.56 55.02
C PHE A 366 -25.18 -29.15 53.62
N ARG A 367 -25.78 -30.31 53.36
CA ARG A 367 -25.93 -30.97 52.06
C ARG A 367 -27.40 -30.78 51.67
N LEU A 368 -27.66 -30.15 50.53
CA LEU A 368 -29.00 -29.94 49.97
C LEU A 368 -29.07 -30.60 48.60
N ASP A 369 -30.02 -31.52 48.47
CA ASP A 369 -30.91 -31.85 47.33
C ASP A 369 -31.58 -33.21 47.64
N PRO A 370 -32.76 -33.56 47.09
CA PRO A 370 -33.58 -32.89 46.06
C PRO A 370 -35.08 -32.78 46.42
N PHE A 371 -35.87 -32.04 45.63
CA PHE A 371 -37.32 -32.25 45.54
C PHE A 371 -37.80 -32.21 44.08
N THR A 372 -38.46 -33.30 43.71
CA THR A 372 -39.23 -33.58 42.50
C THR A 372 -40.56 -32.83 42.50
N GLU A 373 -41.04 -32.39 41.34
CA GLU A 373 -42.45 -32.08 41.14
C GLU A 373 -42.94 -32.62 39.77
N GLN A 374 -44.03 -33.38 39.85
CA GLN A 374 -44.76 -34.04 38.76
C GLN A 374 -45.50 -33.04 37.86
N LYS A 375 -45.62 -33.37 36.58
CA LYS A 375 -46.77 -32.96 35.75
C LYS A 375 -47.21 -34.12 34.87
N THR A 376 -48.48 -34.47 35.01
CA THR A 376 -49.24 -35.54 34.37
C THR A 376 -49.91 -35.08 33.07
N ASN A 377 -50.01 -36.02 32.11
CA ASN A 377 -51.07 -36.29 31.10
C ASN A 377 -51.52 -35.17 30.14
N ASN A 378 -51.97 -35.39 28.90
CA ASN A 378 -52.30 -36.52 28.04
C ASN A 378 -52.36 -35.97 26.59
N ASP A 379 -52.20 -36.81 25.55
CA ASP A 379 -53.21 -37.00 24.47
C ASP A 379 -52.72 -37.96 23.37
N VAL A 380 -53.55 -39.00 23.19
CA VAL A 380 -53.89 -39.88 22.04
C VAL A 380 -52.81 -40.33 21.06
#